data_AF-A0A1V6MIN6-F1
#
_entry.id   AF-A0A1V6MIN6-F1
#
_cell.length_a   1.000
_cell.length_b   1.000
_cell.length_c   1.000
_cell.angle_alpha   90.00
_cell.angle_beta   90.00
_cell.angle_gamma   90.00
#
_symmetry.space_group_name_H-M   'P 1'
#
loop_
_entity.id
_entity.type
_entity.pdbx_description
1 polymer ?
#
loop_
_entity_poly.entity_id
_entity_poly.type
_entity_poly.pdbx_seq_one_letter_code
_entity_poly.pdbx_strand_id
1 'polypeptide(L)'
;MSFPEGWEWLGEGPAWDPPAELRQPTQVWVHNLVVSMLSSEFLGNASVSLVGEVLTQYSEFNAWVATEGKRTLDARELLARAGALDTLTARAYEAWTAFRTRYEAEGRKVGAAEEERLALNATLRSIAAELEALRRPDERGMAG
;
A
#
# COMPACT_ATOMS: atom_id res chain seq x y z
N MET A 1 18.78 -23.27 -4.37
CA MET A 1 19.39 -23.62 -3.07
C MET A 1 18.26 -23.93 -2.12
N SER A 2 18.32 -25.04 -1.37
CA SER A 2 17.34 -25.30 -0.30
C SER A 2 17.75 -24.52 0.95
N PHE A 3 16.82 -23.79 1.55
CA PHE A 3 17.07 -23.12 2.83
C PHE A 3 17.20 -24.15 3.97
N PRO A 4 17.96 -23.84 5.04
CA PRO A 4 17.93 -24.62 6.27
C PRO A 4 16.52 -24.71 6.87
N GLU A 5 16.28 -25.73 7.71
CA GLU A 5 15.02 -25.89 8.44
C GLU A 5 14.72 -24.64 9.30
N GLY A 6 13.52 -24.08 9.14
CA GLY A 6 13.09 -22.85 9.81
C GLY A 6 13.47 -21.54 9.09
N TRP A 7 14.10 -21.62 7.91
CA TRP A 7 14.50 -20.48 7.07
C TRP A 7 13.72 -20.42 5.75
N GLU A 8 12.72 -21.27 5.57
CA GLU A 8 11.92 -21.37 4.34
C GLU A 8 11.18 -20.06 4.02
N TRP A 9 10.85 -19.27 5.05
CA TRP A 9 10.22 -17.95 4.95
C TRP A 9 11.09 -16.89 4.25
N LEU A 10 12.39 -17.14 4.07
CA LEU A 10 13.28 -16.25 3.28
C LEU A 10 13.13 -16.46 1.77
N GLY A 11 12.54 -17.58 1.34
CA GLY A 11 12.19 -17.83 -0.05
C GLY A 11 10.87 -17.18 -0.48
N GLU A 12 10.06 -16.73 0.49
CA GLU A 12 8.83 -15.99 0.29
C GLU A 12 9.18 -14.52 -0.03
N GLY A 13 9.78 -14.30 -1.19
CA GLY A 13 10.05 -12.94 -1.70
C GLY A 13 8.75 -12.14 -1.87
N PRO A 14 8.85 -10.81 -2.10
CA PRO A 14 7.67 -9.98 -2.30
C PRO A 14 6.80 -10.57 -3.40
N ALA A 15 5.53 -10.85 -3.09
CA ALA A 15 4.61 -11.53 -4.01
C ALA A 15 4.30 -10.70 -5.27
N TRP A 16 4.65 -9.41 -5.25
CA TRP A 16 4.34 -8.46 -6.31
C TRP A 16 5.60 -7.76 -6.82
N ASP A 17 5.80 -7.81 -8.14
CA ASP A 17 6.81 -7.01 -8.83
C ASP A 17 6.19 -5.68 -9.27
N PRO A 18 6.64 -4.53 -8.75
CA PRO A 18 6.07 -3.24 -9.11
C PRO A 18 6.28 -2.94 -10.60
N PRO A 19 5.25 -2.42 -11.28
CA PRO A 19 5.34 -2.01 -12.68
C PRO A 19 6.35 -0.87 -12.86
N ALA A 20 6.88 -0.74 -14.07
CA ALA A 20 7.97 0.18 -14.38
C ALA A 20 7.66 1.64 -13.98
N GLU A 21 6.41 2.09 -14.14
CA GLU A 21 5.99 3.44 -13.76
C GLU A 21 6.08 3.73 -12.25
N LEU A 22 6.02 2.72 -11.39
CA LEU A 22 6.16 2.87 -9.94
C LEU A 22 7.60 2.74 -9.44
N ARG A 23 8.56 2.45 -10.32
CA ARG A 23 9.98 2.34 -9.96
C ARG A 23 10.70 3.69 -9.93
N GLN A 24 10.00 4.78 -10.27
CA GLN A 24 10.47 6.17 -10.28
C GLN A 24 9.37 7.09 -9.77
N PRO A 25 9.68 8.29 -9.24
CA PRO A 25 11.00 8.91 -9.14
C PRO A 25 11.86 8.45 -7.96
N THR A 26 11.28 7.77 -6.97
CA THR A 26 11.99 7.31 -5.76
C THR A 26 12.16 5.80 -5.74
N GLN A 27 12.94 5.29 -4.77
CA GLN A 27 13.02 3.85 -4.49
C GLN A 27 11.82 3.32 -3.67
N VAL A 28 10.88 4.19 -3.30
CA VAL A 28 9.73 3.85 -2.45
C VAL A 28 8.46 3.85 -3.29
N TRP A 29 7.92 2.67 -3.60
CA TRP A 29 6.82 2.51 -4.55
C TRP A 29 5.53 3.18 -4.10
N VAL A 30 5.22 3.15 -2.80
CA VAL A 30 4.08 3.88 -2.22
C VAL A 30 4.19 5.37 -2.51
N HIS A 31 5.37 5.99 -2.35
CA HIS A 31 5.53 7.42 -2.63
C HIS A 31 5.28 7.71 -4.10
N ASN A 32 5.82 6.88 -4.99
CA ASN A 32 5.67 7.06 -6.43
C ASN A 32 4.19 6.93 -6.86
N LEU A 33 3.46 5.98 -6.27
CA LEU A 33 2.03 5.81 -6.50
C LEU A 33 1.22 7.01 -6.00
N VAL A 34 1.51 7.49 -4.79
CA VAL A 34 0.88 8.70 -4.22
C VAL A 34 1.14 9.91 -5.13
N VAL A 35 2.38 10.12 -5.58
CA VAL A 35 2.73 11.19 -6.51
C VAL A 35 1.95 11.06 -7.82
N SER A 36 1.83 9.84 -8.38
CA SER A 36 1.06 9.58 -9.59
C SER A 36 -0.41 9.98 -9.44
N MET A 37 -1.04 9.62 -8.31
CA MET A 37 -2.44 9.96 -8.03
C MET A 37 -2.64 11.46 -7.77
N LEU A 38 -1.77 12.09 -6.98
CA LEU A 38 -1.89 13.51 -6.64
C LEU A 38 -1.54 14.45 -7.80
N SER A 39 -0.75 13.99 -8.76
CA SER A 39 -0.44 14.73 -9.98
C SER A 39 -1.53 14.61 -11.06
N SER A 40 -2.58 13.82 -10.80
CA SER A 40 -3.70 13.67 -11.72
C SER A 40 -4.72 14.81 -11.58
N GLU A 41 -5.00 15.47 -12.70
CA GLU A 41 -6.00 16.55 -12.78
C GLU A 41 -7.45 16.07 -12.59
N PHE A 42 -7.68 14.75 -12.62
CA PHE A 42 -9.01 14.15 -12.60
C PHE A 42 -9.35 13.46 -11.28
N LEU A 43 -8.45 13.52 -10.28
CA LEU A 43 -8.76 13.05 -8.94
C LEU A 43 -9.65 14.08 -8.21
N GLY A 44 -10.84 13.67 -7.77
CA GLY A 44 -11.69 14.54 -6.95
C GLY A 44 -11.13 14.74 -5.53
N ASN A 45 -11.51 15.83 -4.87
CA ASN A 45 -11.02 16.18 -3.52
C ASN A 45 -11.19 15.06 -2.47
N ALA A 46 -12.27 14.28 -2.56
CA ALA A 46 -12.49 13.13 -1.67
C ALA A 46 -11.40 12.05 -1.84
N SER A 47 -11.04 11.75 -3.09
CA SER A 47 -9.96 10.81 -3.42
C SER A 47 -8.60 11.38 -3.00
N VAL A 48 -8.36 12.68 -3.21
CA VAL A 48 -7.13 13.36 -2.76
C VAL A 48 -6.94 13.24 -1.25
N SER A 49 -8.02 13.45 -0.47
CA SER A 49 -7.98 13.29 0.99
C SER A 49 -7.60 11.87 1.40
N LEU A 50 -8.17 10.86 0.74
CA LEU A 50 -7.87 9.44 1.03
C LEU A 50 -6.43 9.07 0.65
N VAL A 51 -5.90 9.61 -0.46
CA VAL A 51 -4.49 9.43 -0.82
C VAL A 51 -3.57 10.04 0.24
N GLY A 52 -3.91 11.23 0.76
CA GLY A 52 -3.19 11.85 1.88
C GLY A 52 -3.24 11.02 3.16
N GLU A 53 -4.38 10.39 3.44
CA GLU A 53 -4.54 9.48 4.58
C GLU A 53 -3.64 8.24 4.44
N VAL A 54 -3.61 7.60 3.26
CA VAL A 54 -2.71 6.48 2.96
C VAL A 54 -1.24 6.88 3.16
N LEU A 55 -0.82 8.05 2.65
CA LEU A 55 0.55 8.55 2.84
C LEU A 55 0.88 8.78 4.32
N THR A 56 -0.08 9.30 5.08
CA THR A 56 0.06 9.54 6.53
C THR A 56 0.25 8.21 7.25
N GLN A 57 -0.63 7.24 7.02
CA GLN A 57 -0.54 5.91 7.66
C GLN A 57 0.74 5.17 7.28
N TYR A 58 1.17 5.27 6.02
CA TYR A 58 2.45 4.74 5.56
C TYR A 58 3.65 5.36 6.31
N SER A 59 3.63 6.68 6.48
CA SER A 59 4.69 7.41 7.18
C SER A 59 4.73 7.04 8.66
N GLU A 60 3.56 6.94 9.29
CA GLU A 60 3.43 6.49 10.67
C GLU A 60 3.88 5.04 10.87
N PHE A 61 3.59 4.15 9.92
CA PHE A 61 4.09 2.77 9.94
C PHE A 61 5.62 2.73 9.93
N ASN A 62 6.26 3.47 9.03
CA ASN A 62 7.73 3.51 8.95
C ASN A 62 8.36 4.14 10.20
N ALA A 63 7.76 5.20 10.76
CA ALA A 63 8.20 5.80 12.01
C ALA A 63 8.10 4.83 13.18
N TRP A 64 7.00 4.06 13.26
CA TRP A 64 6.81 3.02 14.26
C TRP A 64 7.82 1.88 14.10
N VAL A 65 8.05 1.36 12.88
CA VAL A 65 9.07 0.33 12.62
C VAL A 65 10.45 0.81 13.09
N ALA A 66 10.81 2.06 12.80
CA ALA A 66 12.10 2.64 13.16
C ALA A 66 12.32 2.79 14.68
N THR A 67 11.23 2.93 15.46
CA THR A 67 11.30 3.21 16.90
C THR A 67 10.98 1.99 17.75
N GLU A 68 9.78 1.42 17.59
CA GLU A 68 9.24 0.34 18.43
C GLU A 68 9.26 -1.02 17.73
N GLY A 69 8.93 -1.06 16.43
CA GLY A 69 8.82 -2.32 15.69
C GLY A 69 10.12 -3.12 15.69
N LYS A 70 11.28 -2.47 15.48
CA LYS A 70 12.60 -3.13 15.57
C LYS A 70 12.97 -3.64 16.97
N ARG A 71 12.29 -3.18 18.01
CA ARG A 71 12.53 -3.59 19.41
C ARG A 71 11.62 -4.73 19.85
N THR A 72 10.41 -4.77 19.29
CA THR A 72 9.33 -5.68 19.73
C THR A 72 9.09 -6.84 18.78
N LEU A 73 9.47 -6.71 17.51
CA LEU A 73 9.26 -7.73 16.50
C LEU A 73 10.57 -8.42 16.10
N ASP A 74 10.47 -9.71 15.80
CA ASP A 74 11.55 -10.45 15.17
C ASP A 74 11.66 -10.13 13.66
N ALA A 75 12.73 -10.64 13.04
CA ALA A 75 12.99 -10.41 11.61
C ALA A 75 11.90 -10.98 10.70
N ARG A 76 11.24 -12.08 11.08
CA ARG A 76 10.19 -12.72 10.32
C ARG A 76 8.90 -11.90 10.38
N GLU A 77 8.55 -11.39 11.56
CA GLU A 77 7.41 -10.50 11.76
C GLU A 77 7.56 -9.15 11.04
N LEU A 78 8.78 -8.62 11.01
CA LEU A 78 9.11 -7.43 10.22
C LEU A 78 8.98 -7.71 8.71
N LEU A 79 9.49 -8.85 8.24
CA LEU A 79 9.36 -9.24 6.83
C LEU A 79 7.90 -9.46 6.44
N ALA A 80 7.10 -10.11 7.28
CA ALA A 80 5.68 -10.32 7.03
C ALA A 80 4.91 -8.98 6.89
N ARG A 81 5.22 -7.99 7.73
CA ARG A 81 4.64 -6.64 7.62
C ARG A 81 5.11 -5.89 6.38
N ALA A 82 6.36 -6.07 5.96
CA ALA A 82 6.85 -5.52 4.69
C ALA A 82 6.12 -6.16 3.48
N GLY A 83 5.92 -7.48 3.48
CA GLY A 83 5.14 -8.15 2.44
C GLY A 83 3.66 -7.75 2.41
N ALA A 84 3.07 -7.48 3.58
CA ALA A 84 1.73 -6.92 3.68
C ALA A 84 1.66 -5.53 3.05
N LEU A 85 2.65 -4.66 3.33
CA LEU A 85 2.75 -3.34 2.73
C LEU A 85 2.87 -3.40 1.19
N ASP A 86 3.66 -4.33 0.65
CA ASP A 86 3.75 -4.54 -0.80
C ASP A 86 2.41 -4.95 -1.40
N THR A 87 1.68 -5.85 -0.73
CA THR A 87 0.33 -6.30 -1.13
C THR A 87 -0.68 -5.14 -1.13
N LEU A 88 -0.63 -4.29 -0.11
CA LEU A 88 -1.47 -3.10 -0.04
C LEU A 88 -1.15 -2.11 -1.17
N THR A 89 0.14 -1.92 -1.47
CA THR A 89 0.59 -1.06 -2.57
C THR A 89 0.11 -1.58 -3.92
N ALA A 90 0.20 -2.89 -4.15
CA ALA A 90 -0.32 -3.55 -5.34
C ALA A 90 -1.83 -3.29 -5.54
N ARG A 91 -2.62 -3.51 -4.49
CA ARG A 91 -4.08 -3.27 -4.49
C ARG A 91 -4.43 -1.81 -4.80
N ALA A 92 -3.71 -0.85 -4.21
CA ALA A 92 -3.90 0.57 -4.53
C ALA A 92 -3.59 0.85 -6.00
N TYR A 93 -2.49 0.30 -6.52
CA TYR A 93 -2.09 0.49 -7.91
C TYR A 93 -3.11 -0.09 -8.89
N GLU A 94 -3.64 -1.28 -8.62
CA GLU A 94 -4.66 -1.92 -9.46
C GLU A 94 -5.95 -1.08 -9.51
N ALA A 95 -6.43 -0.63 -8.36
CA ALA A 95 -7.62 0.23 -8.28
C ALA A 95 -7.40 1.58 -8.98
N TRP A 96 -6.22 2.18 -8.79
CA TRP A 96 -5.84 3.42 -9.47
C TRP A 96 -5.81 3.23 -11.00
N THR A 97 -5.21 2.15 -11.46
CA THR A 97 -5.11 1.82 -12.89
C THR A 97 -6.47 1.58 -13.52
N ALA A 98 -7.37 0.87 -12.83
CA ALA A 98 -8.74 0.65 -13.29
C ALA A 98 -9.50 1.97 -13.48
N PHE A 99 -9.45 2.85 -12.47
CA PHE A 99 -10.06 4.18 -12.55
C PHE A 99 -9.46 5.02 -13.67
N ARG A 100 -8.13 5.15 -13.74
CA ARG A 100 -7.44 5.92 -14.79
C ARG A 100 -7.84 5.43 -16.18
N THR A 101 -7.78 4.13 -16.40
CA THR A 101 -8.06 3.52 -17.71
C THR A 101 -9.50 3.79 -18.14
N ARG A 102 -10.47 3.62 -17.22
CA ARG A 102 -11.88 3.87 -17.52
C ARG A 102 -12.14 5.36 -17.78
N TYR A 103 -11.58 6.23 -16.94
CA TYR A 103 -11.76 7.67 -17.06
C TYR A 103 -11.24 8.19 -18.40
N GLU A 104 -10.10 7.67 -18.87
CA GLU A 104 -9.56 7.97 -20.19
C GLU A 104 -10.43 7.43 -21.33
N ALA A 105 -10.92 6.19 -21.21
CA ALA A 105 -11.80 5.58 -22.22
C ALA A 105 -13.13 6.34 -22.39
N GLU A 106 -13.65 6.95 -21.32
CA GLU A 106 -14.87 7.76 -21.35
C GLU A 106 -14.65 9.23 -21.77
N GLY A 107 -13.42 9.57 -22.18
CA GLY A 107 -13.09 10.87 -22.73
C GLY A 107 -12.96 11.97 -21.68
N ARG A 108 -12.58 11.60 -20.44
CA ARG A 108 -12.23 12.55 -19.36
C ARG A 108 -13.36 13.53 -18.99
N LYS A 109 -14.60 13.03 -19.01
CA LYS A 109 -15.80 13.84 -18.70
C LYS A 109 -16.09 13.86 -17.20
N VAL A 110 -16.78 14.90 -16.74
CA VAL A 110 -17.31 14.93 -15.37
C VAL A 110 -18.30 13.78 -15.19
N GLY A 111 -18.15 13.02 -14.10
CA GLY A 111 -18.96 11.82 -13.82
C GLY A 111 -18.53 10.57 -14.58
N ALA A 112 -17.45 10.64 -15.36
CA ALA A 112 -16.87 9.45 -15.98
C ALA A 112 -16.22 8.53 -14.94
N ALA A 113 -16.27 7.21 -15.18
CA ALA A 113 -15.67 6.18 -14.33
C ALA A 113 -16.10 6.28 -12.85
N GLU A 114 -17.37 6.64 -12.60
CA GLU A 114 -17.87 6.88 -11.25
C GLU A 114 -17.81 5.62 -10.38
N GLU A 115 -18.11 4.46 -10.95
CA GLU A 115 -18.02 3.16 -10.25
C GLU A 115 -16.57 2.87 -9.84
N GLU A 116 -15.62 3.04 -10.76
CA GLU A 116 -14.19 2.84 -10.49
C GLU A 116 -13.64 3.88 -9.52
N ARG A 117 -14.15 5.11 -9.53
CA ARG A 117 -13.80 6.14 -8.56
C ARG A 117 -14.27 5.77 -7.16
N LEU A 118 -15.48 5.25 -7.03
CA LEU A 118 -16.01 4.76 -5.75
C LEU A 118 -15.23 3.54 -5.27
N ALA A 119 -14.88 2.61 -6.16
CA ALA A 119 -14.05 1.46 -5.86
C ALA A 119 -12.63 1.88 -5.41
N LEU A 120 -12.00 2.83 -6.11
CA LEU A 120 -10.72 3.41 -5.71
C LEU A 120 -10.81 4.01 -4.30
N ASN A 121 -11.83 4.80 -4.02
CA ASN A 121 -12.01 5.40 -2.70
C ASN A 121 -12.21 4.35 -1.60
N ALA A 122 -12.97 3.30 -1.87
CA ALA A 122 -13.15 2.19 -0.93
C ALA A 122 -11.82 1.46 -0.68
N THR A 123 -11.05 1.19 -1.73
CA THR A 123 -9.73 0.56 -1.63
C THR A 123 -8.75 1.42 -0.83
N LEU A 124 -8.65 2.73 -1.11
CA LEU A 124 -7.76 3.64 -0.37
C LEU A 124 -8.13 3.69 1.12
N ARG A 125 -9.43 3.74 1.45
CA ARG A 125 -9.88 3.71 2.85
C ARG A 125 -9.52 2.40 3.54
N SER A 126 -9.73 1.26 2.86
CA SER A 126 -9.34 -0.06 3.38
C SER A 126 -7.85 -0.12 3.65
N ILE A 127 -7.03 0.34 2.70
CA ILE A 127 -5.57 0.33 2.82
C ILE A 127 -5.09 1.21 3.97
N ALA A 128 -5.66 2.40 4.14
CA ALA A 128 -5.32 3.27 5.27
C ALA A 128 -5.59 2.56 6.63
N ALA A 129 -6.75 1.93 6.77
CA ALA A 129 -7.10 1.17 7.98
C ALA A 129 -6.20 -0.06 8.20
N GLU A 130 -5.85 -0.78 7.12
CA GLU A 130 -4.95 -1.92 7.18
C GLU A 130 -3.52 -1.50 7.54
N LEU A 131 -3.02 -0.37 7.02
CA LEU A 131 -1.72 0.21 7.40
C LEU A 131 -1.69 0.61 8.88
N GLU A 132 -2.79 1.19 9.38
CA GLU A 132 -2.92 1.48 10.81
C GLU A 132 -2.84 0.20 11.63
N ALA A 133 -3.56 -0.86 11.23
CA ALA A 133 -3.59 -2.14 11.92
C ALA A 133 -2.22 -2.85 11.94
N LEU A 134 -1.39 -2.70 10.90
CA LEU A 134 -0.05 -3.31 10.86
C LEU A 134 0.88 -2.84 11.99
N ARG A 135 0.62 -1.68 12.58
CA ARG A 135 1.37 -1.13 13.72
C ARG A 135 0.95 -1.71 15.07
N ARG A 136 -0.22 -2.37 15.14
CA ARG A 136 -0.72 -2.93 16.39
C ARG A 136 -0.05 -4.29 16.62
N PRO A 137 0.50 -4.56 17.83
CA PRO A 137 0.95 -5.90 18.16
C PRO A 137 -0.25 -6.85 18.16
N ASP A 138 -0.08 -8.07 17.66
CA ASP A 138 -1.11 -9.10 17.75
C ASP A 138 -1.33 -9.42 19.24
N GLU A 139 -2.53 -9.15 19.75
CA GLU A 139 -2.91 -9.41 21.15
C GLU A 139 -2.82 -10.91 21.54
N ARG A 140 -2.48 -11.81 20.61
CA ARG A 140 -2.45 -13.26 20.81
C ARG A 140 -1.19 -13.79 21.50
N GLY A 141 -0.21 -12.93 21.81
CA GLY A 141 1.07 -13.35 22.39
C GLY A 141 1.20 -13.24 23.91
N MET A 142 0.24 -12.63 24.64
CA MET A 142 0.36 -12.39 26.09
C MET A 142 -0.34 -13.42 26.99
N ALA A 143 -0.58 -14.63 26.46
CA ALA A 143 -1.03 -15.77 27.25
C ALA A 143 -0.05 -16.94 27.06
N GLY A 144 1.11 -16.85 27.71
CA GLY A 144 2.13 -17.89 27.77
C GLY A 144 2.95 -17.77 29.04
#